data_AF-A0A941S6D6-F1
#
_entry.id   AF-A0A941S6D6-F1
#
_cell.length_a   1.000
_cell.length_b   1.000
_cell.length_c   1.000
_cell.angle_alpha   90.00
_cell.angle_beta   90.00
_cell.angle_gamma   90.00
#
_symmetry.space_group_name_H-M   'P 1'
#
loop_
_entity.id
_entity.type
_entity.pdbx_description
1 polymer ?
#
loop_
_entity_poly.entity_id
_entity_poly.type
_entity_poly.pdbx_seq_one_letter_code
_entity_poly.pdbx_strand_id
1 'polypeptide(L)' 'MRVIAIGMLAAMMLSGCGTATGDRGLSGAGIGAGIGIIGGPPGMVVGGAVGAVAGMLSKPQQVNLGKPAWR' A
#
# COMPACT_ATOMS: atom_id res chain seq x y z
N MET A 1 4.21 -23.77 -9.99
CA MET A 1 5.46 -23.09 -9.53
C MET A 1 5.38 -21.57 -9.62
N ARG A 2 5.02 -20.96 -10.77
CA ARG A 2 4.92 -19.48 -10.91
C ARG A 2 3.98 -18.81 -9.91
N VAL A 3 2.78 -19.37 -9.69
CA VAL A 3 1.78 -18.80 -8.76
C VAL A 3 2.27 -18.81 -7.31
N ILE A 4 2.99 -19.85 -6.91
CA ILE A 4 3.56 -19.97 -5.56
C ILE A 4 4.68 -18.94 -5.36
N ALA A 5 5.53 -18.73 -6.36
CA ALA A 5 6.59 -17.72 -6.32
C ALA A 5 6.02 -16.28 -6.24
N ILE A 6 4.97 -15.96 -7.01
CA ILE A 6 4.29 -14.66 -6.95
C ILE A 6 3.63 -14.47 -5.58
N GLY A 7 2.99 -15.51 -5.04
CA GLY A 7 2.39 -15.47 -3.70
C GLY A 7 3.41 -15.21 -2.58
N MET A 8 4.57 -15.86 -2.64
CA MET A 8 5.65 -15.63 -1.66
C MET A 8 6.22 -14.21 -1.77
N LEU A 9 6.45 -13.72 -3.00
CA LEU A 9 6.97 -12.37 -3.23
C LEU A 9 6.00 -11.30 -2.70
N ALA A 10 4.70 -11.49 -2.93
CA ALA A 10 3.65 -10.62 -2.41
C ALA A 10 3.59 -10.63 -0.87
N ALA A 11 3.74 -11.79 -0.23
CA ALA A 11 3.78 -11.90 1.23
C ALA A 11 5.01 -11.21 1.84
N MET A 12 6.16 -11.28 1.16
CA MET A 12 7.39 -10.59 1.57
C MET A 12 7.28 -9.07 1.38
N MET A 13 6.71 -8.60 0.27
CA MET A 13 6.46 -7.17 0.06
C MET A 13 5.44 -6.61 1.06
N LEU A 14 4.42 -7.38 1.43
CA LEU A 14 3.44 -6.96 2.43
C LEU A 14 4.06 -6.82 3.83
N SER A 15 5.06 -7.66 4.15
CA SER A 15 5.86 -7.57 5.37
C SER A 15 6.84 -6.38 5.34
N GLY A 16 7.28 -5.96 4.15
CA GLY A 16 8.20 -4.84 3.92
C GLY A 16 7.56 -3.46 3.81
N CYS A 17 6.22 -3.36 3.76
CA CYS A 17 5.47 -2.09 3.79
C CYS A 17 5.68 -1.27 5.08
N GLY A 18 6.35 -1.87 6.08
CA GLY A 18 6.97 -1.19 7.21
C GLY A 18 6.00 -0.59 8.24
N THR A 19 6.47 -0.44 9.47
CA THR A 19 5.75 0.30 10.52
C THR A 19 6.21 1.74 10.62
N ALA A 20 7.37 2.07 10.06
CA ALA A 20 7.91 3.42 10.03
C ALA A 20 7.13 4.31 9.06
N THR A 21 7.07 5.60 9.38
CA THR A 21 6.33 6.61 8.61
C THR A 21 6.78 6.70 7.15
N GLY A 22 8.09 6.59 6.91
CA GLY A 22 8.67 6.65 5.55
C GLY A 22 8.26 5.46 4.68
N ASP A 23 8.29 4.24 5.23
CA ASP A 23 7.92 3.02 4.51
C ASP A 23 6.43 3.01 4.17
N ARG A 24 5.59 3.50 5.10
CA ARG A 24 4.15 3.67 4.90
C ARG A 24 3.84 4.73 3.85
N GLY A 25 4.58 5.83 3.84
CA GLY A 25 4.48 6.86 2.80
C GLY A 25 4.86 6.31 1.43
N LEU A 26 6.01 5.65 1.31
CA LEU A 26 6.46 5.11 0.03
C LEU A 26 5.53 4.02 -0.50
N SER A 27 5.06 3.14 0.39
CA SER A 27 4.13 2.08 0.02
C SER A 27 2.74 2.62 -0.33
N GLY A 28 2.25 3.60 0.43
CA GLY A 28 1.03 4.33 0.10
C GLY A 28 1.13 5.03 -1.26
N ALA A 29 2.30 5.61 -1.58
CA ALA A 29 2.56 6.21 -2.89
C ALA A 29 2.52 5.19 -4.02
N GLY A 30 3.18 4.04 -3.84
CA GLY A 30 3.19 2.97 -4.83
C GLY A 30 1.79 2.44 -5.12
N ILE A 31 1.00 2.17 -4.07
CA ILE A 31 -0.38 1.67 -4.20
C ILE A 31 -1.27 2.72 -4.86
N GLY A 32 -1.20 3.97 -4.38
CA GLY A 32 -1.99 5.07 -4.91
C GLY A 32 -1.67 5.38 -6.37
N ALA A 33 -0.40 5.34 -6.77
CA ALA A 33 0.01 5.50 -8.16
C ALA A 33 -0.45 4.32 -9.03
N GLY A 34 -0.38 3.10 -8.51
CA GLY A 34 -0.83 1.89 -9.20
C GLY A 34 -2.32 1.92 -9.52
N ILE A 35 -3.17 2.30 -8.54
CA ILE A 35 -4.61 2.46 -8.77
C ILE A 35 -4.88 3.68 -9.67
N GLY A 36 -4.10 4.75 -9.50
CA GLY A 36 -4.18 5.98 -10.27
C GLY A 36 -3.99 5.82 -11.78
N ILE A 37 -3.42 4.70 -12.24
CA ILE A 37 -3.33 4.34 -13.68
C ILE A 37 -4.68 4.40 -14.39
N ILE A 38 -5.79 4.11 -13.70
CA ILE A 38 -7.14 4.17 -14.27
C ILE A 38 -7.47 5.60 -14.75
N GLY A 39 -6.95 6.61 -14.06
CA GLY A 39 -7.08 8.03 -14.43
C GLY A 39 -5.98 8.53 -15.38
N GLY A 40 -5.15 7.64 -15.93
CA GLY A 40 -3.99 7.99 -16.77
C GLY A 40 -2.80 8.55 -15.98
N PRO A 41 -1.77 9.07 -16.67
CA PRO A 41 -0.55 9.57 -16.03
C PRO A 41 -0.79 10.61 -14.92
N PRO A 42 -1.71 11.59 -15.07
CA PRO A 42 -2.03 12.50 -13.98
C PRO A 42 -2.62 11.78 -12.75
N GLY A 43 -3.46 10.77 -12.97
CA GLY A 43 -4.03 9.94 -11.92
C GLY A 43 -2.98 9.16 -11.13
N MET A 44 -1.91 8.69 -11.80
CA MET A 44 -0.78 8.04 -11.13
C MET A 44 -0.03 9.01 -10.20
N VAL A 45 0.22 10.24 -10.66
CA VAL A 45 0.93 11.25 -9.87
C VAL A 45 0.09 11.68 -8.68
N VAL A 46 -1.18 12.00 -8.91
CA VAL A 46 -2.11 12.42 -7.86
C VAL A 46 -2.36 11.28 -6.87
N GLY A 47 -2.65 10.08 -7.37
CA GLY A 47 -2.85 8.89 -6.55
C GLY A 47 -1.62 8.57 -5.70
N GLY A 48 -0.41 8.67 -6.29
CA GLY A 48 0.83 8.47 -5.56
C GLY A 48 1.07 9.53 -4.49
N ALA A 49 0.85 10.81 -4.79
CA ALA A 49 1.01 11.87 -3.81
C ALA A 49 0.01 11.73 -2.64
N VAL A 50 -1.27 11.49 -2.93
CA VAL A 50 -2.32 11.31 -1.92
C VAL A 50 -2.05 10.06 -1.09
N GLY A 51 -1.69 8.95 -1.73
CA GLY A 51 -1.33 7.70 -1.04
C GLY A 51 -0.10 7.86 -0.14
N ALA A 52 0.89 8.65 -0.55
CA ALA A 52 2.06 8.95 0.27
C ALA A 52 1.69 9.72 1.53
N VAL A 53 0.93 10.80 1.38
CA VAL A 53 0.48 11.64 2.50
C VAL A 53 -0.41 10.83 3.44
N ALA A 54 -1.34 10.04 2.91
CA ALA A 54 -2.19 9.17 3.72
C ALA A 54 -1.37 8.14 4.51
N GLY A 55 -0.35 7.53 3.88
CA GLY A 55 0.55 6.58 4.53
C GLY A 55 1.40 7.21 5.64
N MET A 56 1.90 8.43 5.44
CA MET A 56 2.69 9.15 6.43
C MET A 56 1.85 9.69 7.60
N LEU A 57 0.61 10.09 7.34
CA LEU A 57 -0.28 10.63 8.37
C LEU A 57 -0.98 9.53 9.19
N SER A 58 -1.05 8.30 8.69
CA SER A 58 -1.73 7.18 9.35
C SER A 58 -0.83 6.44 10.32
N LYS A 59 -1.23 6.35 11.59
CA LYS A 59 -0.52 5.53 12.59
C LYS A 59 -0.95 4.05 12.50
N PRO A 60 -0.05 3.09 12.77
CA PRO A 60 -0.37 1.65 12.72
C PRO A 60 -1.62 1.26 13.52
N GLN A 61 -1.83 1.88 14.68
CA GLN A 61 -2.93 1.60 15.59
C GLN A 61 -4.27 2.17 15.12
N GLN A 62 -4.26 3.16 14.21
CA GLN A 62 -5.50 3.78 13.69
C GLN A 62 -6.18 2.94 12.60
N VAL A 63 -5.43 2.05 11.94
CA VAL A 63 -5.91 1.19 10.85
C VAL A 63 -6.16 -0.25 11.31
N ASN A 64 -6.47 -0.45 12.59
CA ASN A 64 -6.92 -1.75 13.09
C ASN A 64 -8.43 -1.89 12.85
N LEU A 65 -8.79 -2.63 11.80
CA LEU A 65 -10.18 -2.82 11.36
C LEU A 65 -10.98 -3.83 12.21
N GLY A 66 -10.46 -4.24 13.37
CA GLY A 66 -11.13 -5.18 14.25
C GLY A 66 -11.10 -6.61 13.72
N LYS A 67 -12.12 -7.41 14.06
CA LYS A 67 -12.22 -8.79 13.59
C LYS A 67 -12.52 -8.80 12.08
N PRO A 68 -11.73 -9.54 11.28
CA PRO A 68 -11.96 -9.59 9.84
C PRO A 68 -13.31 -10.27 9.54
N ALA A 69 -14.03 -9.76 8.54
CA ALA A 69 -15.35 -10.28 8.14
C ALA A 69 -15.34 -11.76 7.65
N TRP A 70 -14.15 -12.33 7.45
CA TRP A 70 -13.94 -13.70 6.98
C TRP A 70 -13.46 -14.66 8.09
N ARG A 71 -13.56 -14.26 9.37
CA ARG A 71 -13.32 -15.14 10.53
C ARG A 71 -14.48 -15.09 11.51
#